data_AF-A0A5C8LF57-F1
#
_entry.id   AF-A0A5C8LF57-F1
#
_cell.length_a   1.000
_cell.length_b   1.000
_cell.length_c   1.000
_cell.angle_alpha   90.00
_cell.angle_beta   90.00
_cell.angle_gamma   90.00
#
_symmetry.space_group_name_H-M   'P 1'
#
loop_
_entity.id
_entity.type
_entity.pdbx_description
1 polymer ?
#
loop_
_entity_poly.entity_id
_entity_poly.type
_entity_poly.pdbx_seq_one_letter_code
_entity_poly.pdbx_strand_id
1 'polypeptide(L)'
;MSVLLVILIILVPPAMLVSVWLFTSWKAIYHGLAVICGYVFGILSALAIYRILHDKTVFMTNIHGIFENNLFLISGAYLGSYGIYMLLYLTLLELRRNSD
;
A
#
# COMPACT_ATOMS: atom_id res chain seq x y z
N MET A 1 2.53 14.97 16.47
CA MET A 1 3.11 13.77 15.82
C MET A 1 2.22 13.21 14.72
N SER A 2 0.88 13.21 14.87
CA SER A 2 -0.05 12.73 13.83
C SER A 2 -0.02 13.55 12.53
N VAL A 3 0.15 14.87 12.60
CA VAL A 3 0.20 15.75 11.41
C VAL A 3 1.36 15.40 10.47
N LEU A 4 2.51 15.01 11.02
CA LEU A 4 3.70 14.67 10.24
C LEU A 4 3.49 13.37 9.44
N LEU A 5 2.79 12.39 10.02
CA LEU A 5 2.40 11.16 9.32
C LEU A 5 1.40 11.45 8.19
N VAL A 6 0.42 12.33 8.44
CA VAL A 6 -0.56 12.72 7.43
C VAL A 6 0.12 13.41 6.25
N ILE A 7 1.02 14.35 6.52
CA ILE A 7 1.80 15.05 5.47
C ILE A 7 2.63 14.04 4.68
N LEU A 8 3.31 13.10 5.35
CA LEU A 8 4.12 12.08 4.68
C LEU A 8 3.28 11.20 3.76
N ILE A 9 2.11 10.73 4.21
CA ILE A 9 1.21 9.89 3.41
C ILE A 9 0.68 10.64 2.19
N ILE A 10 0.39 11.94 2.32
CA ILE A 10 -0.07 12.77 1.20
C ILE A 10 1.07 13.07 0.23
N LEU A 11 2.30 13.21 0.71
CA LEU A 11 3.46 13.58 -0.10
C LEU A 11 4.06 12.39 -0.87
N VAL A 12 3.95 11.16 -0.33
CA VAL A 12 4.56 9.96 -0.92
C VAL A 12 4.03 9.62 -2.32
N PRO A 13 2.71 9.60 -2.60
CA PRO A 13 2.18 9.32 -3.93
C PRO A 13 2.63 10.31 -5.02
N PRO A 14 2.57 11.65 -4.83
CA PRO A 14 3.08 12.59 -5.81
C PRO A 14 4.61 12.53 -5.94
N ALA A 15 5.35 12.27 -4.85
CA ALA A 15 6.79 12.05 -4.93
C ALA A 15 7.16 10.82 -5.78
N MET A 16 6.44 9.70 -5.62
CA MET A 16 6.59 8.52 -6.50
C MET A 16 6.30 8.88 -7.96
N LEU A 17 5.28 9.69 -8.21
CA LEU A 17 4.90 10.11 -9.57
C LEU A 17 5.99 10.96 -10.24
N VAL A 18 6.53 11.95 -9.53
CA VAL A 18 7.66 12.77 -10.00
C VAL A 18 8.90 11.92 -10.24
N SER A 19 9.19 10.96 -9.37
CA SER A 19 10.36 10.07 -9.50
C SER A 19 10.27 9.17 -10.74
N VAL A 20 9.07 8.68 -11.07
CA VAL A 20 8.83 7.89 -12.29
C VAL A 20 8.90 8.74 -13.56
N TRP A 21 8.47 10.00 -13.49
CA TRP A 21 8.63 10.97 -14.58
C TRP A 21 10.09 11.25 -14.91
N LEU A 22 10.97 11.28 -13.90
CA LEU A 22 12.40 11.52 -14.10
C LEU A 22 13.15 10.26 -14.58
N PHE A 23 12.75 9.08 -14.10
CA PHE A 23 13.40 7.81 -14.44
C PHE A 23 12.38 6.67 -14.66
N THR A 24 12.11 6.34 -15.92
CA THR A 24 11.19 5.25 -16.31
C THR A 24 11.58 3.89 -15.69
N SER A 25 12.87 3.65 -15.43
CA SER A 25 13.37 2.41 -14.79
C SER A 25 12.86 2.19 -13.37
N TRP A 26 12.54 3.26 -12.63
CA TRP A 26 12.06 3.17 -11.25
C TRP A 26 10.65 2.61 -11.16
N LYS A 27 9.87 2.70 -12.25
CA LYS A 27 8.54 2.14 -12.36
C LYS A 27 8.53 0.63 -12.10
N ALA A 28 9.48 -0.11 -12.69
CA ALA A 28 9.59 -1.55 -12.50
C ALA A 28 9.90 -1.94 -11.05
N ILE A 29 10.75 -1.15 -10.38
CA ILE A 29 11.10 -1.37 -8.96
C ILE A 29 9.87 -1.16 -8.07
N TYR A 30 9.10 -0.08 -8.30
CA TYR A 30 7.91 0.19 -7.51
C TYR A 30 6.83 -0.88 -7.69
N HIS A 31 6.64 -1.35 -8.93
CA HIS A 31 5.76 -2.49 -9.23
C HIS A 31 6.21 -3.77 -8.54
N GLY A 32 7.51 -4.11 -8.63
CA GLY A 32 8.08 -5.30 -7.99
C GLY A 32 7.92 -5.28 -6.47
N LEU A 33 8.23 -4.15 -5.83
CA LEU A 33 8.00 -3.95 -4.40
C LEU A 33 6.52 -4.06 -4.03
N ALA A 34 5.61 -3.53 -4.87
CA ALA A 34 4.17 -3.62 -4.61
C ALA A 34 3.67 -5.08 -4.65
N VAL A 35 4.19 -5.90 -5.56
CA VAL A 35 3.88 -7.33 -5.61
C VAL A 35 4.33 -8.04 -4.34
N ILE A 36 5.56 -7.78 -3.89
CA ILE A 36 6.10 -8.38 -2.66
C ILE A 36 5.27 -7.94 -1.45
N CYS A 37 4.99 -6.64 -1.32
CA CYS A 37 4.16 -6.10 -0.23
C CYS A 37 2.75 -6.70 -0.25
N GLY A 38 2.13 -6.86 -1.43
CA GLY A 38 0.82 -7.50 -1.56
C GLY A 38 0.81 -8.96 -1.15
N TYR A 39 1.87 -9.69 -1.48
CA TYR A 39 2.02 -11.08 -1.07
C TYR A 39 2.17 -11.21 0.45
N VAL A 40 3.06 -10.40 1.05
CA VAL A 40 3.27 -10.36 2.50
C VAL A 40 1.99 -9.94 3.24
N PHE A 41 1.33 -8.88 2.78
CA PHE A 41 0.08 -8.39 3.36
C PHE A 41 -1.04 -9.45 3.28
N GLY A 42 -1.15 -10.13 2.13
CA GLY A 42 -2.12 -11.21 1.92
C GLY A 42 -1.87 -12.41 2.83
N ILE A 43 -0.63 -12.88 2.97
CA ILE A 43 -0.28 -13.99 3.86
C ILE A 43 -0.60 -13.64 5.31
N LEU A 44 -0.20 -12.44 5.77
CA LEU A 44 -0.46 -11.99 7.14
C LEU A 44 -1.97 -11.88 7.41
N SER A 45 -2.74 -11.39 6.44
CA SER A 45 -4.22 -11.33 6.51
C SER A 45 -4.85 -12.72 6.54
N ALA A 46 -4.39 -13.66 5.70
CA ALA A 46 -4.91 -15.02 5.67
C ALA A 46 -4.60 -15.78 6.97
N LEU A 47 -3.37 -15.64 7.48
CA LEU A 47 -2.96 -16.23 8.75
C LEU A 47 -3.77 -15.68 9.93
N ALA A 48 -4.06 -14.37 9.91
CA ALA A 48 -4.93 -13.73 10.87
C ALA A 48 -6.34 -14.34 10.86
N ILE A 49 -6.96 -14.42 9.69
CA ILE A 49 -8.30 -14.98 9.51
C ILE A 49 -8.33 -16.45 9.96
N TYR A 50 -7.31 -17.24 9.58
CA TYR A 50 -7.19 -18.64 9.97
C TYR A 50 -7.16 -18.81 11.50
N ARG A 51 -6.35 -18.00 12.20
CA ARG A 51 -6.29 -18.03 13.67
C ARG A 51 -7.63 -17.67 14.32
N ILE A 52 -8.30 -16.64 13.81
CA ILE A 52 -9.62 -16.23 14.31
C ILE A 52 -10.65 -17.36 14.15
N LEU A 53 -10.66 -18.03 12.99
CA LEU A 53 -11.61 -19.09 12.67
C LEU A 53 -11.32 -20.39 13.44
N HIS A 54 -10.04 -20.74 13.59
CA HIS A 54 -9.59 -21.94 14.30
C HIS A 54 -9.77 -21.83 15.82
N ASP A 55 -9.40 -20.70 16.42
CA ASP A 55 -9.43 -20.54 17.88
C ASP A 55 -10.84 -20.25 18.43
N LYS A 56 -11.88 -20.24 17.57
CA LYS A 56 -13.27 -19.89 17.92
C LYS A 56 -13.36 -18.63 18.79
N THR A 57 -12.44 -17.70 18.62
CA THR A 57 -12.42 -16.46 19.38
C THR A 57 -13.43 -15.50 18.74
N VAL A 58 -14.69 -15.62 19.17
CA VAL A 58 -15.81 -14.73 18.79
C VAL A 58 -15.63 -13.30 19.35
N PHE A 59 -14.46 -12.95 19.87
CA PHE A 59 -14.20 -11.64 20.48
C PHE A 59 -12.94 -11.00 19.89
N MET A 60 -13.17 -10.06 18.96
CA MET A 60 -12.60 -8.71 18.77
C MET A 60 -11.15 -8.32 19.22
N THR A 61 -10.38 -9.08 19.98
CA THR A 61 -9.13 -8.60 20.63
C THR A 61 -7.81 -9.05 20.00
N ASN A 62 -7.80 -10.06 19.12
CA ASN A 62 -6.55 -10.50 18.47
C ASN A 62 -6.19 -9.75 17.17
N ILE A 63 -7.14 -9.02 16.59
CA ILE A 63 -6.90 -8.23 15.38
C ILE A 63 -5.85 -7.14 15.65
N HIS A 64 -5.85 -6.56 16.85
CA HIS A 64 -4.87 -5.54 17.25
C HIS A 64 -3.42 -6.05 17.17
N GLY A 65 -3.16 -7.33 17.46
CA GLY A 65 -1.82 -7.92 17.34
C GLY A 65 -1.32 -8.03 15.90
N ILE A 66 -2.23 -8.07 14.91
CA ILE A 66 -1.87 -7.99 13.49
C ILE A 66 -1.61 -6.54 13.07
N PHE A 67 -2.45 -5.60 13.53
CA PHE A 67 -2.24 -4.18 13.28
C PHE A 67 -1.04 -3.60 14.03
N GLU A 68 -0.53 -4.25 15.08
CA GLU A 68 0.76 -3.94 15.70
C GLU A 68 1.96 -4.53 14.96
N ASN A 69 1.75 -5.49 14.05
CA ASN A 69 2.85 -6.07 13.31
C ASN A 69 3.41 -5.04 12.33
N ASN A 70 4.62 -4.55 12.62
CA ASN A 70 5.30 -3.56 11.79
C ASN A 70 5.39 -3.97 10.31
N LEU A 71 5.52 -5.27 10.00
CA LEU A 71 5.54 -5.74 8.61
C LEU A 71 4.18 -5.60 7.93
N PHE A 72 3.09 -5.84 8.66
CA PHE A 72 1.72 -5.65 8.15
C PHE A 72 1.43 -4.16 7.90
N LEU A 73 1.80 -3.30 8.85
CA LEU A 73 1.67 -1.85 8.74
C LEU A 73 2.48 -1.27 7.57
N ILE A 74 3.75 -1.64 7.46
CA ILE A 74 4.63 -1.12 6.39
C ILE A 74 4.15 -1.62 5.02
N SER A 75 3.82 -2.91 4.90
CA SER A 75 3.31 -3.46 3.64
C SER A 75 1.98 -2.83 3.25
N GLY A 76 1.03 -2.68 4.18
CA GLY A 76 -0.25 -2.03 3.95
C GLY A 76 -0.13 -0.54 3.60
N ALA A 77 0.74 0.21 4.30
CA ALA A 77 0.99 1.62 4.02
C ALA A 77 1.64 1.82 2.63
N TYR A 78 2.61 0.97 2.29
CA TYR A 78 3.22 0.99 0.96
C TYR A 78 2.17 0.67 -0.13
N LEU A 79 1.37 -0.38 0.05
CA LEU A 79 0.34 -0.78 -0.91
C LEU A 79 -0.74 0.30 -1.10
N GLY A 80 -1.18 0.93 -0.01
CA GLY A 80 -2.13 2.04 -0.05
C GLY A 80 -1.58 3.26 -0.80
N SER A 81 -0.36 3.69 -0.48
CA SER A 81 0.28 4.83 -1.16
C SER A 81 0.55 4.53 -2.65
N TYR A 82 1.01 3.33 -2.96
CA TYR A 82 1.24 2.86 -4.32
C TYR A 82 -0.08 2.76 -5.11
N GLY A 83 -1.17 2.32 -4.47
CA GLY A 83 -2.51 2.29 -5.07
C GLY A 83 -2.99 3.69 -5.49
N ILE A 84 -2.82 4.69 -4.61
CA ILE A 84 -3.13 6.09 -4.93
C ILE A 84 -2.25 6.59 -6.08
N TYR A 85 -0.95 6.29 -6.06
CA TYR A 85 -0.05 6.62 -7.16
C TYR A 85 -0.53 6.01 -8.49
N MET A 86 -0.95 4.74 -8.49
CA MET A 86 -1.43 4.05 -9.69
C MET A 86 -2.72 4.67 -10.23
N LEU A 87 -3.65 5.03 -9.35
CA LEU A 87 -4.89 5.73 -9.74
C LEU A 87 -4.57 7.10 -10.35
N LEU A 88 -3.70 7.90 -9.71
CA LEU A 88 -3.27 9.19 -10.24
C LEU A 88 -2.59 9.04 -11.61
N TYR A 89 -1.71 8.06 -11.75
CA TYR A 89 -1.02 7.78 -13.02
C TYR A 89 -2.01 7.41 -14.13
N LEU A 90 -3.00 6.55 -13.84
CA LEU A 90 -4.04 6.19 -14.79
C LEU A 90 -4.91 7.38 -15.18
N THR A 91 -5.36 8.19 -14.21
CA THR A 91 -6.16 9.40 -14.49
C THR A 91 -5.39 10.40 -15.36
N LEU A 92 -4.11 10.61 -15.10
CA LEU A 92 -3.26 11.50 -15.93
C LEU A 92 -3.06 10.95 -17.35
N LEU A 93 -2.90 9.64 -17.49
CA LEU A 93 -2.79 9.00 -18.80
C LEU A 93 -4.09 9.14 -19.61
N GLU A 94 -5.25 8.94 -18.96
CA GLU A 94 -6.57 9.11 -19.55
C GLU A 94 -6.81 10.56 -20.02
N LEU A 95 -6.48 11.54 -19.17
CA LEU A 95 -6.56 12.97 -19.50
C LEU A 95 -5.70 13.35 -20.70
N ARG A 96 -4.48 12.81 -20.78
CA ARG A 96 -3.59 13.04 -21.91
C ARG A 96 -4.15 12.43 -23.20
N ARG A 97 -4.66 11.19 -23.13
CA ARG A 97 -5.24 10.49 -24.28
C ARG A 97 -6.49 11.19 -24.85
N ASN A 98 -7.25 11.87 -24.00
CA ASN A 98 -8.48 12.57 -24.42
C ASN A 98 -8.21 13.98 -24.99
N SER A 99 -6.96 14.45 -25.00
CA SER A 99 -6.54 15.73 -25.61
C SER A 99 -5.87 15.57 -26.98
N ASP A 100 -5.65 14.34 -27.45
CA ASP A 100 -5.14 14.00 -28.79
C ASP A 100 -6.29 13.50 -29.69
#